data_AF-A0A965D794-F1
#
_entry.id   AF-A0A965D794-F1
#
_cell.length_a   1.000
_cell.length_b   1.000
_cell.length_c   1.000
_cell.angle_alpha   90.00
_cell.angle_beta   90.00
_cell.angle_gamma   90.00
#
_symmetry.space_group_name_H-M   'P 1'
#
loop_
_entity.id
_entity.type
_entity.pdbx_description
1 polymer ?
#
loop_
_entity_poly.entity_id
_entity_poly.type
_entity_poly.pdbx_seq_one_letter_code
_entity_poly.pdbx_strand_id
1 'polypeptide(L)'
;MTDHIDRQQKHFDGIAETYRKARQHANHVLLKSLIWSGFFADKPHLIAKGARVLEPMCGMAEGLGVIRAHAQADIEYAGFDYSEKMVEAARTANPGLRIDFRDVTTFSHAGEPFDLIV
;
A
#
# COMPACT_ATOMS: atom_id res chain seq x y z
N MET A 1 -6.16 6.29 -30.41
CA MET A 1 -6.62 6.80 -29.10
C MET A 1 -5.54 6.46 -28.09
N THR A 2 -4.90 7.45 -27.50
CA THR A 2 -3.92 7.18 -26.43
C THR A 2 -4.71 6.63 -25.25
N ASP A 3 -4.45 5.38 -24.89
CA ASP A 3 -5.16 4.70 -23.81
C ASP A 3 -5.04 5.53 -22.52
N HIS A 4 -6.18 5.86 -21.91
CA HIS A 4 -6.22 6.65 -20.68
C HIS A 4 -5.46 5.93 -19.56
N ILE A 5 -5.45 4.60 -19.60
CA ILE A 5 -4.71 3.73 -18.68
C ILE A 5 -3.20 3.92 -18.87
N ASP A 6 -2.69 3.86 -20.11
CA ASP A 6 -1.28 4.11 -20.42
C ASP A 6 -0.83 5.51 -19.99
N ARG A 7 -1.70 6.52 -20.18
CA ARG A 7 -1.38 7.89 -19.78
C ARG A 7 -1.26 8.01 -18.26
N GLN A 8 -2.12 7.32 -17.52
CA GLN A 8 -2.08 7.29 -16.07
C GLN A 8 -0.83 6.56 -15.56
N GLN A 9 -0.46 5.43 -16.18
CA GLN A 9 0.76 4.70 -15.85
C GLN A 9 2.00 5.59 -16.00
N LYS A 10 2.17 6.17 -17.19
CA LYS A 10 3.32 7.05 -17.52
C LYS A 10 3.39 8.26 -16.60
N HIS A 11 2.24 8.79 -16.19
CA HIS A 11 2.19 9.86 -15.22
C HIS A 11 2.76 9.41 -13.86
N PHE A 12 2.25 8.32 -13.29
CA PHE A 12 2.72 7.82 -12.00
C PHE A 12 4.20 7.42 -12.02
N ASP A 13 4.65 6.74 -13.08
CA ASP A 13 6.07 6.41 -13.27
C ASP A 13 6.96 7.66 -13.42
N GLY A 14 6.42 8.74 -13.99
CA GLY A 14 7.10 10.01 -14.17
C GLY A 14 7.24 10.81 -12.86
N ILE A 15 6.28 10.68 -11.94
CA ILE A 15 6.26 11.42 -10.68
C ILE A 15 6.70 10.59 -9.47
N ALA A 16 7.02 9.30 -9.64
CA ALA A 16 7.21 8.37 -8.54
C ALA A 16 8.20 8.85 -7.48
N GLU A 17 9.35 9.38 -7.90
CA GLU A 17 10.38 9.89 -7.00
C GLU A 17 9.95 11.18 -6.27
N THR A 18 9.30 12.10 -6.98
CA THR A 18 8.75 13.33 -6.39
C THR A 18 7.69 12.99 -5.34
N TYR A 19 6.81 12.05 -5.68
CA TYR A 19 5.77 11.54 -4.80
C TYR A 19 6.37 10.88 -3.56
N ARG A 20 7.38 10.01 -3.73
CA ARG A 20 8.10 9.36 -2.64
C ARG A 20 8.71 10.37 -1.67
N LYS A 21 9.41 11.38 -2.17
CA LYS A 21 10.00 12.45 -1.32
C LYS A 21 8.93 13.24 -0.57
N ALA A 22 7.86 13.62 -1.25
CA ALA A 22 6.77 14.36 -0.63
C ALA A 22 6.12 13.56 0.52
N ARG A 23 5.93 12.24 0.35
CA ARG A 23 5.32 11.38 1.36
C ARG A 23 6.22 11.04 2.56
N GLN A 24 7.50 11.34 2.45
CA GLN A 24 8.48 11.21 3.54
C GLN A 24 8.69 12.52 4.33
N HIS A 25 8.08 13.64 3.89
CA HIS A 25 8.21 14.91 4.60
C HIS A 25 7.65 14.81 6.03
N ALA A 26 8.35 15.37 7.01
CA ALA A 26 8.02 15.22 8.44
C ALA A 26 6.56 15.60 8.77
N ASN A 27 6.06 16.72 8.21
CA ASN A 27 4.66 17.12 8.40
C ASN A 27 3.67 16.09 7.82
N HIS A 28 4.02 15.48 6.69
CA HIS A 28 3.15 14.47 6.07
C HIS A 28 3.14 13.17 6.88
N VAL A 29 4.30 12.75 7.40
CA VAL A 29 4.42 11.61 8.31
C VAL A 29 3.64 11.86 9.60
N LEU A 30 3.80 13.04 10.21
CA LEU A 30 3.07 13.43 11.42
C LEU A 30 1.56 13.44 11.19
N LEU A 31 1.09 14.06 10.11
CA LEU A 31 -0.34 14.13 9.80
C LEU A 31 -0.93 12.73 9.62
N LYS A 32 -0.25 11.83 8.88
CA LYS A 32 -0.66 10.43 8.75
C LYS A 32 -0.76 9.74 10.11
N SER A 33 0.27 9.89 10.94
CA SER A 33 0.29 9.28 12.28
C SER A 33 -0.87 9.76 13.15
N LEU A 34 -1.19 11.06 13.14
CA LEU A 34 -2.32 11.61 13.89
C LEU A 34 -3.67 11.10 13.40
N ILE A 35 -3.87 11.08 12.07
CA ILE A 35 -5.11 10.58 11.45
C ILE A 35 -5.35 9.12 11.86
N TRP A 36 -4.34 8.27 11.68
CA TRP A 36 -4.49 6.83 11.93
C TRP A 36 -4.52 6.50 13.43
N SER A 37 -3.77 7.22 14.25
CA SER A 37 -3.90 7.11 15.71
C SER A 37 -5.32 7.44 16.17
N GLY A 38 -5.96 8.47 15.60
CA GLY A 38 -7.34 8.81 15.90
C GLY A 38 -8.33 7.76 15.40
N PHE A 39 -8.14 7.26 14.17
CA PHE A 39 -9.02 6.25 13.58
C PHE A 39 -9.01 4.91 14.34
N PHE A 40 -7.84 4.45 14.77
CA PHE A 40 -7.69 3.15 15.44
C PHE A 40 -7.84 3.21 16.98
N ALA A 41 -7.95 4.40 17.58
CA ALA A 41 -7.99 4.59 19.04
C ALA A 41 -9.06 3.75 19.75
N ASP A 42 -10.20 3.53 19.11
CA ASP A 42 -11.36 2.78 19.63
C ASP A 42 -11.56 1.43 18.92
N LYS A 43 -10.57 0.96 18.15
CA LYS A 43 -10.65 -0.26 17.31
C LYS A 43 -9.50 -1.26 17.55
N PRO A 44 -9.13 -1.58 18.82
CA PRO A 44 -7.92 -2.36 19.14
C PRO A 44 -7.92 -3.81 18.64
N HIS A 45 -9.06 -4.33 18.20
CA HIS A 45 -9.22 -5.71 17.72
C HIS A 45 -9.83 -5.78 16.32
N LEU A 46 -9.79 -4.68 15.56
CA LEU A 46 -10.32 -4.67 14.19
C LEU A 46 -9.59 -5.66 13.28
N ILE A 47 -8.30 -5.89 13.53
CA ILE A 47 -7.45 -6.76 12.72
C ILE A 47 -6.88 -7.86 13.62
N ALA A 48 -7.22 -9.11 13.28
CA ALA A 48 -6.74 -10.28 14.00
C ALA A 48 -5.25 -10.55 13.71
N LYS A 49 -4.56 -11.19 14.66
CA LYS A 49 -3.21 -11.71 14.45
C LYS A 49 -3.22 -12.71 13.28
N GLY A 50 -2.28 -12.56 12.35
CA GLY A 50 -2.20 -13.39 11.14
C GLY A 50 -3.27 -13.08 10.09
N ALA A 51 -3.99 -11.97 10.22
CA ALA A 51 -4.95 -11.55 9.20
C ALA A 51 -4.26 -11.34 7.85
N ARG A 52 -4.91 -11.80 6.78
CA ARG A 52 -4.46 -11.61 5.40
C ARG A 52 -4.93 -10.26 4.89
N VAL A 53 -4.00 -9.39 4.54
CA VAL A 53 -4.26 -8.03 4.12
C VAL A 53 -3.85 -7.87 2.66
N LEU A 54 -4.76 -7.35 1.84
CA LEU A 54 -4.48 -6.90 0.48
C LEU A 54 -4.44 -5.37 0.43
N GLU A 55 -3.36 -4.81 -0.13
CA GLU A 55 -3.26 -3.36 -0.44
C GLU A 55 -3.15 -3.19 -1.97
N PRO A 56 -4.26 -2.99 -2.70
CA PRO A 56 -4.25 -2.62 -4.10
C PRO A 56 -3.67 -1.21 -4.27
N MET A 57 -2.90 -0.99 -5.33
CA MET A 57 -2.23 0.30 -5.59
C MET A 57 -1.37 0.75 -4.40
N CYS A 58 -0.56 -0.18 -3.87
CA CYS A 58 0.13 -0.02 -2.60
C CYS A 58 1.19 1.08 -2.55
N GLY A 59 1.61 1.63 -3.70
CA GLY A 59 2.72 2.55 -3.79
C GLY A 59 3.95 1.98 -3.09
N MET A 60 4.36 2.61 -1.99
CA MET A 60 5.51 2.22 -1.15
C MET A 60 5.17 1.26 0.00
N ALA A 61 3.97 0.64 -0.02
CA ALA A 61 3.41 -0.13 1.08
C ALA A 61 3.25 0.69 2.37
N GLU A 62 2.68 1.90 2.26
CA GLU A 62 2.45 2.73 3.44
C GLU A 62 1.30 2.21 4.31
N GLY A 63 0.28 1.59 3.72
CA GLY A 63 -0.82 0.96 4.44
C GLY A 63 -0.34 -0.13 5.39
N LEU A 64 0.65 -0.93 4.98
CA LEU A 64 1.34 -1.88 5.86
C LEU A 64 1.90 -1.21 7.12
N GLY A 65 2.61 -0.09 6.96
CA GLY A 65 3.20 0.64 8.08
C GLY A 65 2.13 1.17 9.03
N VAL A 66 1.02 1.69 8.48
CA VAL A 66 -0.13 2.16 9.25
C VAL A 66 -0.75 1.02 10.06
N ILE A 67 -1.05 -0.11 9.42
CA ILE A 67 -1.69 -1.24 10.10
C ILE A 67 -0.80 -1.78 11.21
N ARG A 68 0.50 -1.95 10.94
CA ARG A 68 1.45 -2.45 11.94
C ARG A 68 1.63 -1.51 13.13
N ALA A 69 1.61 -0.20 12.89
CA ALA A 69 1.80 0.80 13.92
C ALA A 69 0.55 1.01 14.80
N HIS A 70 -0.64 0.86 14.23
CA HIS A 70 -1.88 1.31 14.89
C HIS A 70 -2.92 0.22 15.15
N ALA A 71 -2.82 -0.95 14.52
CA ALA A 71 -3.87 -1.98 14.60
C ALA A 71 -3.33 -3.37 14.95
N GLN A 72 -2.43 -3.93 14.13
CA GLN A 72 -1.89 -5.26 14.33
C GLN A 72 -0.52 -5.40 13.64
N ALA A 73 0.51 -5.71 14.43
CA ALA A 73 1.88 -5.84 13.92
C ALA A 73 2.09 -7.14 13.11
N ASP A 74 1.37 -8.20 13.47
CA ASP A 74 1.51 -9.53 12.88
C ASP A 74 0.36 -9.80 11.89
N ILE A 75 0.62 -9.55 10.61
CA ILE A 75 -0.31 -9.74 9.49
C ILE A 75 0.42 -10.41 8.32
N GLU A 76 -0.35 -11.11 7.48
CA GLU A 76 0.10 -11.64 6.20
C GLU A 76 -0.21 -10.62 5.10
N TYR A 77 0.80 -9.91 4.61
CA TYR A 77 0.63 -8.81 3.68
C TYR A 77 0.82 -9.23 2.21
N ALA A 78 -0.11 -8.80 1.36
CA ALA A 78 0.01 -8.79 -0.08
C ALA A 78 -0.28 -7.37 -0.61
N GLY A 79 0.62 -6.82 -1.40
CA GLY A 79 0.42 -5.55 -2.09
C GLY A 79 0.54 -5.72 -3.60
N PHE A 80 -0.10 -4.85 -4.36
CA PHE A 80 0.27 -4.71 -5.77
C PHE A 80 0.12 -3.27 -6.23
N ASP A 81 0.88 -2.88 -7.24
CA ASP A 81 0.77 -1.55 -7.85
C ASP A 81 0.89 -1.63 -9.37
N TYR A 82 0.31 -0.62 -10.03
CA TYR A 82 0.36 -0.46 -11.47
C TYR A 82 1.64 0.23 -11.96
N SER A 83 2.42 0.83 -11.06
CA SER A 83 3.73 1.41 -11.35
C SER A 83 4.85 0.43 -11.00
N GLU A 84 5.60 -0.03 -12.00
CA GLU A 84 6.76 -0.93 -11.79
C GLU A 84 7.80 -0.28 -10.87
N LYS A 85 8.03 1.03 -11.03
CA LYS A 85 8.94 1.80 -10.17
C LYS A 85 8.51 1.82 -8.70
N MET A 86 7.19 1.90 -8.44
CA MET A 86 6.67 1.82 -7.07
C MET A 86 6.87 0.42 -6.49
N VAL A 87 6.59 -0.62 -7.28
CA VAL A 87 6.80 -2.02 -6.87
C VAL A 87 8.27 -2.26 -6.52
N GLU A 88 9.20 -1.83 -7.35
CA GLU A 88 10.64 -1.95 -7.09
C GLU A 88 11.05 -1.24 -5.80
N ALA A 89 10.60 0.00 -5.61
CA ALA A 89 10.91 0.79 -4.43
C ALA A 89 10.28 0.18 -3.16
N ALA A 90 9.06 -0.34 -3.23
CA ALA A 90 8.37 -0.99 -2.12
C ALA A 90 9.02 -2.32 -1.73
N ARG A 91 9.41 -3.17 -2.70
CA ARG A 91 10.15 -4.41 -2.47
C ARG A 91 11.52 -4.13 -1.85
N THR A 92 12.20 -3.07 -2.29
CA THR A 92 13.49 -2.65 -1.72
C THR A 92 13.34 -2.22 -0.27
N ALA A 93 12.30 -1.44 0.04
CA ALA A 93 12.03 -0.98 1.40
C ALA A 93 11.52 -2.09 2.33
N ASN A 94 10.89 -3.12 1.77
CA ASN A 94 10.23 -4.20 2.52
C ASN A 94 10.64 -5.59 1.96
N PRO A 95 11.90 -6.01 2.17
CA PRO A 95 12.38 -7.27 1.63
C PRO A 95 11.59 -8.46 2.19
N GLY A 96 11.22 -9.39 1.30
CA GLY A 96 10.50 -10.62 1.66
C GLY A 96 8.96 -10.51 1.66
N LEU A 97 8.39 -9.33 1.41
CA LEU A 97 6.94 -9.19 1.26
C LEU A 97 6.45 -9.52 -0.15
N ARG A 98 5.22 -10.03 -0.23
CA ARG A 98 4.52 -10.24 -1.51
C ARG A 98 4.02 -8.88 -2.02
N ILE A 99 4.76 -8.30 -2.96
CA ILE A 99 4.40 -7.05 -3.63
C ILE A 99 4.53 -7.29 -5.12
N ASP A 100 3.48 -7.09 -5.90
CA ASP A 100 3.47 -7.46 -7.33
C ASP A 100 3.14 -6.28 -8.25
N PHE A 101 3.66 -6.32 -9.48
CA PHE A 101 3.18 -5.43 -10.55
C PHE A 101 1.89 -5.99 -11.11
N ARG A 102 0.78 -5.26 -10.96
CA ARG A 102 -0.55 -5.67 -11.43
C ARG A 102 -1.40 -4.45 -11.78
N ASP A 103 -2.26 -4.62 -12.78
CA ASP A 103 -3.32 -3.66 -13.10
C ASP A 103 -4.55 -3.95 -12.24
N VAL A 104 -4.98 -2.95 -11.46
CA VAL A 104 -6.17 -3.04 -10.59
C VAL A 104 -7.46 -3.32 -11.35
N THR A 105 -7.54 -2.93 -12.64
CA THR A 105 -8.73 -3.13 -13.48
C THR A 105 -8.88 -4.57 -13.98
N THR A 106 -7.79 -5.34 -13.95
CA THR A 106 -7.76 -6.74 -14.41
C THR A 106 -7.34 -7.72 -13.32
N PHE A 107 -6.96 -7.23 -12.14
CA PHE A 107 -6.53 -8.05 -11.02
C PHE A 107 -7.63 -9.04 -10.61
N SER A 108 -7.24 -10.30 -10.46
CA SER A 108 -8.06 -11.37 -9.90
C SER A 108 -7.22 -12.14 -8.89
N HIS A 109 -7.76 -12.31 -7.69
CA HIS A 109 -7.08 -13.03 -6.60
C HIS A 109 -7.23 -14.56 -6.69
N ALA A 110 -7.77 -15.09 -7.80
CA ALA A 110 -7.91 -16.53 -8.07
C ALA A 110 -8.53 -17.36 -6.91
N GLY A 111 -9.44 -16.77 -6.13
CA GLY A 111 -10.09 -17.44 -5.00
C GLY A 111 -9.34 -17.35 -3.66
N GLU A 112 -8.17 -16.71 -3.62
CA GLU A 112 -7.46 -16.41 -2.38
C GLU A 112 -8.28 -15.44 -1.50
N PRO A 113 -8.66 -15.82 -0.26
CA PRO A 113 -9.41 -14.92 0.62
C PRO A 113 -8.49 -13.94 1.34
N PHE A 114 -8.99 -12.72 1.53
CA PHE A 114 -8.37 -11.69 2.37
C PHE A 114 -9.34 -11.27 3.47
N ASP A 115 -8.81 -11.01 4.65
CA ASP A 115 -9.57 -10.58 5.83
C ASP A 115 -9.74 -9.05 5.84
N LEU A 116 -8.85 -8.33 5.16
CA LEU A 116 -8.89 -6.87 5.01
C LEU A 116 -8.35 -6.45 3.64
N ILE A 117 -9.02 -5.47 3.03
CA ILE A 117 -8.52 -4.74 1.84
C ILE A 117 -8.40 -3.27 2.24
N VAL A 118 -7.23 -2.66 1.99
CA VAL A 118 -6.93 -1.26 2.33
C VAL A 118 -6.54 -0.44 1.12
#